data_AF-A0A329ZTM3-F1
#
_entry.id   AF-A0A329ZTM3-F1
#
_cell.length_a   1.000
_cell.length_b   1.000
_cell.length_c   1.000
_cell.angle_alpha   90.00
_cell.angle_beta   90.00
_cell.angle_gamma   90.00
#
_symmetry.space_group_name_H-M   'P 1'
#
loop_
_entity.id
_entity.type
_entity.pdbx_description
1 polymer ?
#
loop_
_entity_poly.entity_id
_entity_poly.type
_entity_poly.pdbx_seq_one_letter_code
_entity_poly.pdbx_strand_id
1 'polypeptide(L)'
;MALSKNETSQLYVSLFGRASEKVGSDFWSHYNQSTSIADTAKAMMQHTPLEGNSPYAFVMTLYKNALGKSLADDEAGIDFWAQLLINGMRKEELVERFIDTVVHYNAQTQQDKDALELFFARVEVSNYTAVNFTGALTNNDIRGLRFGDGLADVRTQKDIAGCIQQADALNAQLPQNNWNQTIPPGMVAGVTVYQPDTLMG
;
A
#
# COMPACT_ATOMS: atom_id res chain seq x y z
N MET A 1 -0.80 -8.78 19.95
CA MET A 1 -1.03 -7.41 19.44
C MET A 1 -0.95 -7.46 17.91
N ALA A 2 -1.56 -6.53 17.20
CA ALA A 2 -1.66 -6.52 15.73
C ALA A 2 -1.16 -5.16 15.21
N LEU A 3 -0.72 -5.07 13.95
CA LEU A 3 -0.49 -3.75 13.35
C LEU A 3 -1.79 -2.95 13.36
N SER A 4 -1.70 -1.65 13.53
CA SER A 4 -2.83 -0.77 13.31
C SER A 4 -3.23 -0.77 11.83
N LYS A 5 -4.50 -0.41 11.58
CA LYS A 5 -4.98 -0.18 10.20
C LYS A 5 -4.17 0.89 9.50
N ASN A 6 -3.76 1.92 10.23
CA ASN A 6 -2.95 3.00 9.68
C ASN A 6 -1.56 2.52 9.22
N GLU A 7 -0.87 1.70 10.02
CA GLU A 7 0.41 1.10 9.62
C GLU A 7 0.25 0.13 8.44
N THR A 8 -0.85 -0.61 8.40
CA THR A 8 -1.19 -1.47 7.26
C THR A 8 -1.43 -0.65 5.99
N SER A 9 -2.15 0.47 6.08
CA SER A 9 -2.35 1.42 4.98
C SER A 9 -1.03 2.05 4.52
N GLN A 10 -0.13 2.41 5.42
CA GLN A 10 1.20 2.93 5.08
C GLN A 10 2.03 1.91 4.28
N LEU A 11 1.94 0.61 4.61
CA LEU A 11 2.55 -0.46 3.83
C LEU A 11 1.95 -0.57 2.42
N TYR A 12 0.62 -0.56 2.30
CA TYR A 12 -0.07 -0.62 1.01
C TYR A 12 0.29 0.56 0.10
N VAL A 13 0.27 1.77 0.66
CA VAL A 13 0.64 3.00 -0.08
C VAL A 13 2.10 2.91 -0.51
N SER A 14 3.03 2.58 0.40
CA SER A 14 4.47 2.62 0.10
C SER A 14 4.91 1.51 -0.87
N LEU A 15 4.46 0.27 -0.65
CA LEU A 15 4.87 -0.88 -1.45
C LEU A 15 4.17 -0.91 -2.80
N PHE A 16 2.86 -0.68 -2.83
CA PHE A 16 2.03 -0.98 -4.00
C PHE A 16 1.44 0.26 -4.68
N GLY A 17 1.55 1.45 -4.07
CA GLY A 17 0.99 2.67 -4.62
C GLY A 17 -0.53 2.60 -4.75
N ARG A 18 -1.20 1.86 -3.86
CA ARG A 18 -2.65 1.64 -3.88
C ARG A 18 -3.26 1.75 -2.49
N ALA A 19 -4.54 2.04 -2.45
CA ALA A 19 -5.34 1.95 -1.24
C ALA A 19 -5.60 0.48 -0.86
N SER A 20 -5.67 0.18 0.44
CA SER A 20 -6.04 -1.14 0.96
C SER A 20 -7.56 -1.30 1.00
N GLU A 21 -8.06 -2.47 0.65
CA GLU A 21 -9.46 -2.85 0.90
C GLU A 21 -9.63 -3.52 2.26
N LYS A 22 -10.88 -3.59 2.76
CA LYS A 22 -11.16 -4.09 4.11
C LYS A 22 -10.59 -5.48 4.36
N VAL A 23 -10.76 -6.40 3.43
CA VAL A 23 -10.36 -7.81 3.57
C VAL A 23 -8.84 -7.94 3.68
N GLY A 24 -8.09 -7.30 2.79
CA GLY A 24 -6.64 -7.28 2.87
C GLY A 24 -6.13 -6.52 4.08
N SER A 25 -6.73 -5.38 4.45
CA SER A 25 -6.33 -4.64 5.64
C SER A 25 -6.52 -5.47 6.92
N ASP A 26 -7.66 -6.15 7.06
CA ASP A 26 -7.93 -7.01 8.22
C ASP A 26 -6.95 -8.21 8.24
N PHE A 27 -6.64 -8.81 7.10
CA PHE A 27 -5.66 -9.91 7.08
C PHE A 27 -4.25 -9.45 7.46
N TRP A 28 -3.71 -8.42 6.79
CA TRP A 28 -2.31 -8.02 6.99
C TRP A 28 -2.06 -7.39 8.35
N SER A 29 -3.06 -6.71 8.92
CA SER A 29 -2.98 -6.21 10.30
C SER A 29 -2.80 -7.33 11.32
N HIS A 30 -3.36 -8.51 11.04
CA HIS A 30 -3.28 -9.70 11.90
C HIS A 30 -2.30 -10.77 11.40
N TYR A 31 -1.48 -10.47 10.39
CA TYR A 31 -0.62 -11.46 9.75
C TYR A 31 0.32 -12.13 10.76
N ASN A 32 0.16 -13.45 10.92
CA ASN A 32 0.91 -14.26 11.87
C ASN A 32 0.93 -13.71 13.32
N GLN A 33 -0.10 -12.93 13.71
CA GLN A 33 -0.14 -12.19 14.97
C GLN A 33 1.09 -11.27 15.20
N SER A 34 1.78 -10.89 14.13
CA SER A 34 2.93 -10.00 14.19
C SER A 34 2.49 -8.56 14.44
N THR A 35 3.37 -7.81 15.09
CA THR A 35 3.28 -6.34 15.23
C THR A 35 4.37 -5.63 14.45
N SER A 36 5.21 -6.38 13.73
CA SER A 36 6.37 -5.85 13.03
C SER A 36 5.98 -5.41 11.63
N ILE A 37 6.22 -4.13 11.31
CA ILE A 37 6.07 -3.57 9.96
C ILE A 37 6.97 -4.33 8.99
N ALA A 38 8.22 -4.63 9.39
CA ALA A 38 9.14 -5.39 8.56
C ALA A 38 8.65 -6.82 8.26
N ASP A 39 8.15 -7.55 9.24
CA ASP A 39 7.69 -8.93 9.01
C ASP A 39 6.47 -8.96 8.07
N THR A 40 5.53 -8.03 8.27
CA THR A 40 4.37 -7.89 7.38
C THR A 40 4.79 -7.44 5.98
N ALA A 41 5.70 -6.46 5.85
CA ALA A 41 6.25 -6.02 4.57
C ALA A 41 6.93 -7.18 3.82
N LYS A 42 7.73 -7.99 4.52
CA LYS A 42 8.38 -9.18 3.96
C LYS A 42 7.35 -10.13 3.35
N ALA A 43 6.30 -10.45 4.11
CA ALA A 43 5.25 -11.35 3.64
C ALA A 43 4.46 -10.76 2.46
N MET A 44 4.09 -9.47 2.53
CA MET A 44 3.43 -8.78 1.42
C MET A 44 4.26 -8.83 0.13
N MET A 45 5.57 -8.60 0.21
CA MET A 45 6.48 -8.67 -0.94
C MET A 45 6.69 -10.10 -1.47
N GLN A 46 6.60 -11.13 -0.62
CA GLN A 46 6.63 -12.53 -1.06
C GLN A 46 5.39 -12.91 -1.86
N HIS A 47 4.23 -12.40 -1.44
CA HIS A 47 2.95 -12.64 -2.09
C HIS A 47 2.72 -11.73 -3.31
N THR A 48 3.35 -10.56 -3.32
CA THR A 48 3.27 -9.55 -4.38
C THR A 48 4.65 -8.98 -4.67
N PRO A 49 5.42 -9.65 -5.54
CA PRO A 49 6.73 -9.15 -5.92
C PRO A 49 6.64 -7.75 -6.52
N LEU A 50 7.41 -6.81 -5.98
CA LEU A 50 7.51 -5.46 -6.54
C LEU A 50 8.33 -5.46 -7.83
N GLU A 51 8.02 -4.53 -8.72
CA GLU A 51 8.84 -4.29 -9.91
C GLU A 51 10.22 -3.77 -9.50
N GLY A 52 11.27 -4.30 -10.14
CA GLY A 52 12.66 -3.88 -9.93
C GLY A 52 13.49 -4.87 -9.10
N ASN A 53 14.46 -5.50 -9.76
CA ASN A 53 15.36 -6.48 -9.12
C ASN A 53 16.61 -5.84 -8.47
N SER A 54 16.88 -4.55 -8.71
CA SER A 54 18.02 -3.84 -8.13
C SER A 54 17.64 -3.00 -6.90
N PRO A 55 18.60 -2.70 -6.01
CA PRO A 55 18.41 -1.75 -4.91
C PRO A 55 17.80 -0.42 -5.34
N TYR A 56 18.34 0.20 -6.39
CA TYR A 56 17.83 1.48 -6.90
C TYR A 56 16.41 1.36 -7.44
N ALA A 57 16.09 0.33 -8.20
CA ALA A 57 14.74 0.16 -8.74
C ALA A 57 13.70 -0.04 -7.62
N PHE A 58 14.07 -0.80 -6.58
CA PHE A 58 13.21 -0.98 -5.40
C PHE A 58 12.96 0.35 -4.66
N VAL A 59 14.01 1.13 -4.40
CA VAL A 59 13.89 2.44 -3.72
C VAL A 59 13.10 3.43 -4.57
N MET A 60 13.32 3.46 -5.88
CA MET A 60 12.54 4.30 -6.80
C MET A 60 11.04 3.95 -6.78
N THR A 61 10.70 2.66 -6.64
CA THR A 61 9.31 2.24 -6.44
C THR A 61 8.72 2.83 -5.16
N LEU A 62 9.44 2.75 -4.03
CA LEU A 62 8.99 3.35 -2.76
C LEU A 62 8.84 4.88 -2.87
N TYR A 63 9.81 5.57 -3.47
CA TYR A 63 9.79 7.01 -3.66
C TYR A 63 8.61 7.47 -4.52
N LYS A 64 8.37 6.78 -5.64
CA LYS A 64 7.24 7.07 -6.52
C LYS A 64 5.90 6.88 -5.80
N ASN A 65 5.78 5.76 -5.08
CA ASN A 65 4.52 5.37 -4.44
C ASN A 65 4.21 6.21 -3.20
N ALA A 66 5.19 6.46 -2.34
CA ALA A 66 4.98 7.17 -1.08
C ALA A 66 5.10 8.68 -1.24
N LEU A 67 6.06 9.17 -2.02
CA LEU A 67 6.44 10.59 -2.07
C LEU A 67 6.11 11.27 -3.40
N GLY A 68 5.72 10.50 -4.43
CA GLY A 68 5.54 11.03 -5.78
C GLY A 68 6.83 11.59 -6.41
N LYS A 69 8.00 11.23 -5.86
CA LYS A 69 9.32 11.71 -6.28
C LYS A 69 10.02 10.71 -7.20
N SER A 70 10.82 11.23 -8.12
CA SER A 70 11.70 10.50 -9.04
C SER A 70 13.17 10.83 -8.78
N LEU A 71 14.08 10.24 -9.58
CA LEU A 71 15.52 10.53 -9.51
C LEU A 71 15.84 12.01 -9.76
N ALA A 72 15.07 12.67 -10.62
CA ALA A 72 15.25 14.10 -10.89
C ALA A 72 14.84 15.00 -9.70
N ASP A 73 13.99 14.48 -8.81
CA ASP A 73 13.43 15.23 -7.68
C ASP A 73 14.31 15.11 -6.43
N ASP A 74 14.94 13.95 -6.21
CA ASP A 74 15.75 13.65 -5.02
C ASP A 74 16.77 12.51 -5.28
N GLU A 75 17.78 12.79 -6.12
CA GLU A 75 18.86 11.84 -6.41
C GLU A 75 19.61 11.40 -5.16
N ALA A 76 19.93 12.36 -4.28
CA ALA A 76 20.71 12.10 -3.06
C ALA A 76 19.95 11.21 -2.06
N GLY A 77 18.64 11.43 -1.88
CA GLY A 77 17.81 10.58 -1.04
C GLY A 77 17.70 9.17 -1.60
N ILE A 78 17.43 9.02 -2.89
CA ILE A 78 17.35 7.70 -3.54
C ILE A 78 18.68 6.95 -3.42
N ASP A 79 19.81 7.63 -3.63
CA ASP A 79 21.13 7.04 -3.45
C ASP A 79 21.34 6.58 -2.01
N PHE A 80 21.04 7.42 -1.02
CA PHE A 80 21.16 7.07 0.40
C PHE A 80 20.44 5.76 0.74
N TRP A 81 19.17 5.62 0.36
CA TRP A 81 18.41 4.40 0.64
C TRP A 81 18.91 3.19 -0.16
N ALA A 82 19.29 3.38 -1.43
CA ALA A 82 19.82 2.30 -2.25
C ALA A 82 21.15 1.76 -1.69
N GLN A 83 22.02 2.65 -1.19
CA GLN A 83 23.28 2.27 -0.56
C GLN A 83 23.08 1.44 0.72
N LEU A 84 22.00 1.65 1.48
CA LEU A 84 21.70 0.79 2.63
C LEU A 84 21.48 -0.67 2.21
N LEU A 85 20.75 -0.91 1.12
CA LEU A 85 20.55 -2.27 0.59
C LEU A 85 21.83 -2.85 -0.01
N ILE A 86 22.61 -2.04 -0.73
CA ILE A 86 23.91 -2.46 -1.27
C ILE A 86 24.86 -2.90 -0.15
N ASN A 87 24.81 -2.22 0.99
CA ASN A 87 25.59 -2.52 2.18
C ASN A 87 24.98 -3.64 3.07
N GLY A 88 23.93 -4.32 2.61
CA GLY A 88 23.40 -5.54 3.22
C GLY A 88 22.15 -5.39 4.08
N MET A 89 21.53 -4.20 4.14
CA MET A 89 20.21 -4.06 4.77
C MET A 89 19.16 -4.89 4.02
N ARG A 90 18.24 -5.51 4.77
CA ARG A 90 17.13 -6.26 4.18
C ARG A 90 16.05 -5.31 3.65
N LYS A 91 15.36 -5.70 2.57
CA LYS A 91 14.32 -4.85 1.94
C LYS A 91 13.20 -4.49 2.92
N GLU A 92 12.78 -5.44 3.73
CA GLU A 92 11.74 -5.27 4.74
C GLU A 92 12.14 -4.33 5.89
N GLU A 93 13.41 -4.35 6.30
CA GLU A 93 13.96 -3.40 7.27
C GLU A 93 14.04 -1.99 6.66
N LEU A 94 14.41 -1.91 5.37
CA LEU A 94 14.40 -0.63 4.65
C LEU A 94 12.98 -0.05 4.58
N VAL A 95 11.97 -0.86 4.28
CA VAL A 95 10.57 -0.41 4.17
C VAL A 95 10.08 0.15 5.50
N GLU A 96 10.30 -0.57 6.60
CA GLU A 96 9.94 -0.09 7.94
C GLU A 96 10.64 1.24 8.26
N ARG A 97 11.96 1.30 8.07
CA ARG A 97 12.73 2.53 8.34
C ARG A 97 12.33 3.68 7.42
N PHE A 98 12.01 3.40 6.17
CA PHE A 98 11.54 4.39 5.20
C PHE A 98 10.20 4.98 5.62
N ILE A 99 9.21 4.13 5.96
CA ILE A 99 7.89 4.59 6.43
C ILE A 99 8.05 5.41 7.71
N ASP A 100 8.82 4.94 8.68
CA ASP A 100 9.08 5.66 9.93
C ASP A 100 9.71 7.05 9.66
N THR A 101 10.67 7.10 8.74
CA THR A 101 11.31 8.36 8.33
C THR A 101 10.30 9.31 7.71
N VAL A 102 9.46 8.85 6.78
CA VAL A 102 8.45 9.68 6.10
C VAL A 102 7.42 10.22 7.10
N VAL A 103 6.92 9.36 7.99
CA VAL A 103 5.89 9.72 9.00
C VAL A 103 6.40 10.78 9.98
N HIS A 104 7.68 10.74 10.33
CA HIS A 104 8.29 11.68 11.29
C HIS A 104 9.13 12.77 10.63
N TYR A 105 9.11 12.87 9.30
CA TYR A 105 9.94 13.84 8.58
C TYR A 105 9.46 15.27 8.86
N ASN A 106 10.37 16.14 9.27
CA ASN A 106 10.10 17.56 9.39
C ASN A 106 10.42 18.26 8.05
N ALA A 107 9.40 18.46 7.21
CA ALA A 107 9.57 19.04 5.89
C ALA A 107 10.21 20.43 5.93
N GLN A 108 11.31 20.61 5.20
CA GLN A 108 12.04 21.88 5.13
C GLN A 108 11.69 22.68 3.87
N THR A 109 11.42 22.00 2.75
CA THR A 109 11.09 22.64 1.48
C THR A 109 9.61 22.52 1.15
N GLN A 110 9.11 23.31 0.19
CA GLN A 110 7.73 23.14 -0.30
C GLN A 110 7.56 21.78 -0.97
N GLN A 111 8.56 21.33 -1.73
CA GLN A 111 8.54 20.01 -2.38
C GLN A 111 8.44 18.87 -1.35
N ASP A 112 9.07 19.01 -0.18
CA ASP A 112 8.92 18.02 0.90
C ASP A 112 7.53 18.06 1.52
N LYS A 113 6.96 19.26 1.71
CA LYS A 113 5.58 19.40 2.20
C LYS A 113 4.59 18.76 1.26
N ASP A 114 4.74 19.00 -0.05
CA ASP A 114 3.88 18.43 -1.08
C ASP A 114 3.99 16.89 -1.11
N ALA A 115 5.20 16.36 -0.96
CA ALA A 115 5.44 14.91 -0.90
C ALA A 115 4.83 14.26 0.36
N LEU A 116 4.95 14.91 1.52
CA LEU A 116 4.31 14.44 2.75
C LEU A 116 2.79 14.54 2.68
N GLU A 117 2.25 15.63 2.13
CA GLU A 117 0.80 15.80 1.97
C GLU A 117 0.23 14.71 1.06
N LEU A 118 0.91 14.40 -0.04
CA LEU A 118 0.58 13.29 -0.92
C LEU A 118 0.58 11.96 -0.17
N PHE A 119 1.61 11.67 0.63
CA PHE A 119 1.68 10.42 1.41
C PHE A 119 0.50 10.30 2.37
N PHE A 120 0.25 11.32 3.19
CA PHE A 120 -0.81 11.29 4.20
C PHE A 120 -2.20 11.26 3.58
N ALA A 121 -2.44 11.99 2.49
CA ALA A 121 -3.72 11.96 1.79
C ALA A 121 -4.00 10.57 1.17
N ARG A 122 -3.00 9.90 0.61
CA ARG A 122 -3.12 8.51 0.14
C ARG A 122 -3.38 7.53 1.27
N VAL A 123 -2.69 7.68 2.41
CA VAL A 123 -2.92 6.87 3.61
C VAL A 123 -4.34 7.09 4.16
N GLU A 124 -4.87 8.30 4.11
CA GLU A 124 -6.23 8.61 4.53
C GLU A 124 -7.28 7.93 3.65
N VAL A 125 -7.13 7.98 2.33
CA VAL A 125 -7.99 7.21 1.41
C VAL A 125 -7.88 5.71 1.71
N SER A 126 -6.67 5.19 1.91
CA SER A 126 -6.46 3.78 2.25
C SER A 126 -7.12 3.40 3.57
N ASN A 127 -7.10 4.26 4.58
CA ASN A 127 -7.78 4.04 5.86
C ASN A 127 -9.30 4.01 5.68
N TYR A 128 -9.86 4.84 4.81
CA TYR A 128 -11.27 4.82 4.48
C TYR A 128 -11.67 3.49 3.80
N THR A 129 -10.93 3.07 2.76
CA THR A 129 -11.24 1.84 2.02
C THR A 129 -10.97 0.58 2.84
N ALA A 130 -10.03 0.62 3.78
CA ALA A 130 -9.80 -0.43 4.77
C ALA A 130 -11.01 -0.70 5.69
N VAL A 131 -11.97 0.21 5.74
CA VAL A 131 -13.20 0.05 6.54
C VAL A 131 -14.41 -0.18 5.63
N ASN A 132 -14.53 0.58 4.55
CA ASN A 132 -15.76 0.67 3.76
C ASN A 132 -15.73 -0.16 2.47
N PHE A 133 -14.55 -0.51 1.96
CA PHE A 133 -14.44 -1.28 0.72
C PHE A 133 -14.54 -2.79 1.01
N THR A 134 -15.73 -3.34 0.80
CA THR A 134 -16.09 -4.75 1.04
C THR A 134 -16.22 -5.58 -0.24
N GLY A 135 -16.05 -4.98 -1.41
CA GLY A 135 -16.08 -5.65 -2.70
C GLY A 135 -14.96 -6.69 -2.85
N ALA A 136 -15.30 -7.83 -3.44
CA ALA A 136 -14.35 -8.90 -3.71
C ALA A 136 -13.43 -8.55 -4.90
N LEU A 137 -12.24 -8.01 -4.62
CA LEU A 137 -11.23 -7.69 -5.65
C LEU A 137 -10.59 -8.94 -6.23
N THR A 138 -10.61 -9.13 -7.54
CA THR A 138 -9.75 -10.10 -8.23
C THR A 138 -8.40 -9.47 -8.63
N ASN A 139 -7.47 -10.27 -9.15
CA ASN A 139 -6.22 -9.77 -9.76
C ASN A 139 -6.47 -8.71 -10.86
N ASN A 140 -7.60 -8.76 -11.55
CA ASN A 140 -7.94 -7.79 -12.59
C ASN A 140 -8.44 -6.46 -12.00
N ASP A 141 -8.96 -6.49 -10.77
CA ASP A 141 -9.60 -5.34 -10.13
C ASP A 141 -8.63 -4.54 -9.24
N ILE A 142 -7.48 -5.10 -8.84
CA ILE A 142 -6.51 -4.45 -7.94
C ILE A 142 -6.03 -3.09 -8.46
N ARG A 143 -6.01 -2.90 -9.80
CA ARG A 143 -5.65 -1.63 -10.44
C ARG A 143 -6.67 -0.54 -10.13
N GLY A 144 -7.92 -0.92 -9.86
CA GLY A 144 -9.02 -0.03 -9.48
C GLY A 144 -8.77 0.76 -8.19
N LEU A 145 -7.91 0.26 -7.28
CA LEU A 145 -7.51 0.96 -6.06
C LEU A 145 -6.13 1.62 -6.14
N ARG A 146 -5.47 1.58 -7.30
CA ARG A 146 -4.15 2.18 -7.50
C ARG A 146 -4.26 3.68 -7.75
N PHE A 147 -3.48 4.47 -7.02
CA PHE A 147 -3.45 5.93 -7.17
C PHE A 147 -2.84 6.32 -8.51
N GLY A 148 -3.51 7.20 -9.26
CA GLY A 148 -3.10 7.64 -10.59
C GLY A 148 -3.34 6.63 -11.72
N ASP A 149 -4.11 5.56 -11.46
CA ASP A 149 -4.54 4.58 -12.46
C ASP A 149 -6.05 4.36 -12.34
N GLY A 150 -6.50 3.46 -11.44
CA GLY A 150 -7.92 3.27 -11.17
C GLY A 150 -8.55 4.35 -10.29
N LEU A 151 -7.77 4.88 -9.35
CA LEU A 151 -8.14 6.05 -8.55
C LEU A 151 -7.45 7.30 -9.10
N ALA A 152 -8.08 8.45 -8.92
CA ALA A 152 -7.47 9.75 -9.16
C ALA A 152 -6.16 9.87 -8.37
N ASP A 153 -5.22 10.61 -8.94
CA ASP A 153 -3.94 10.85 -8.28
C ASP A 153 -4.14 11.81 -7.10
N VAL A 154 -4.18 11.25 -5.89
CA VAL A 154 -4.34 12.01 -4.64
C VAL A 154 -3.01 12.66 -4.30
N ARG A 155 -2.95 13.99 -4.42
CA ARG A 155 -1.76 14.79 -4.09
C ARG A 155 -1.96 15.63 -2.84
N THR A 156 -3.20 16.02 -2.55
CA THR A 156 -3.55 16.92 -1.47
C THR A 156 -4.82 16.47 -0.75
N GLN A 157 -5.12 17.10 0.39
CA GLN A 157 -6.36 16.88 1.13
C GLN A 157 -7.63 17.13 0.29
N LYS A 158 -7.57 18.01 -0.71
CA LYS A 158 -8.72 18.33 -1.58
C LYS A 158 -9.10 17.19 -2.53
N ASP A 159 -8.14 16.30 -2.84
CA ASP A 159 -8.34 15.22 -3.80
C ASP A 159 -9.02 14.00 -3.16
N ILE A 160 -8.99 13.91 -1.82
CA ILE A 160 -9.46 12.74 -1.04
C ILE A 160 -10.91 12.42 -1.32
N ALA A 161 -11.80 13.42 -1.30
CA ALA A 161 -13.24 13.20 -1.45
C ALA A 161 -13.59 12.61 -2.83
N GLY A 162 -12.96 13.10 -3.90
CA GLY A 162 -13.16 12.56 -5.25
C GLY A 162 -12.61 11.15 -5.40
N CYS A 163 -11.46 10.88 -4.78
CA CYS A 163 -10.85 9.55 -4.77
C CYS A 163 -11.71 8.52 -4.00
N ILE A 164 -12.25 8.92 -2.85
CA ILE A 164 -13.22 8.09 -2.08
C ILE A 164 -14.46 7.78 -2.92
N GLN A 165 -15.01 8.76 -3.63
CA GLN A 165 -16.17 8.52 -4.52
C GLN A 165 -15.88 7.49 -5.61
N GLN A 166 -14.66 7.48 -6.17
CA GLN A 166 -14.26 6.47 -7.15
C GLN A 166 -14.11 5.08 -6.51
N ALA A 167 -13.53 5.01 -5.31
CA ALA A 167 -13.43 3.76 -4.56
C ALA A 167 -14.82 3.20 -4.22
N ASP A 168 -15.76 4.03 -3.78
CA ASP A 168 -17.14 3.63 -3.49
C ASP A 168 -17.88 3.18 -4.76
N ALA A 169 -17.67 3.86 -5.89
CA ALA A 169 -18.26 3.47 -7.17
C ALA A 169 -17.75 2.09 -7.63
N LEU A 170 -16.46 1.81 -7.47
CA LEU A 170 -15.88 0.49 -7.73
C LEU A 170 -16.45 -0.55 -6.75
N ASN A 171 -16.50 -0.23 -5.46
CA ASN A 171 -17.03 -1.11 -4.42
C ASN A 171 -18.46 -1.55 -4.73
N ALA A 172 -19.31 -0.64 -5.22
CA ALA A 172 -20.70 -0.92 -5.57
C ALA A 172 -20.86 -1.84 -6.80
N GLN A 173 -19.86 -1.93 -7.68
CA GLN A 173 -19.88 -2.80 -8.86
C GLN A 173 -19.44 -4.23 -8.55
N LEU A 174 -18.69 -4.42 -7.47
CA LEU A 174 -18.12 -5.72 -7.13
C LEU A 174 -19.09 -6.53 -6.25
N PRO A 175 -19.09 -7.87 -6.39
CA PRO A 175 -19.78 -8.75 -5.45
C PRO A 175 -19.31 -8.46 -4.02
N GLN A 176 -20.26 -8.29 -3.10
CA GLN A 176 -19.93 -8.01 -1.70
C GLN A 176 -19.36 -9.27 -1.04
N ASN A 177 -18.25 -9.09 -0.32
CA ASN A 177 -17.54 -10.17 0.34
C ASN A 177 -18.20 -10.52 1.69
N ASN A 178 -18.72 -11.74 1.83
CA ASN A 178 -19.27 -12.31 3.07
C ASN A 178 -18.34 -13.33 3.77
N TRP A 179 -17.04 -13.31 3.48
CA TRP A 179 -16.11 -14.36 3.89
C TRP A 179 -15.73 -14.32 5.38
N ASN A 180 -15.56 -15.53 5.93
CA ASN A 180 -14.99 -15.78 7.24
C ASN A 180 -13.45 -15.84 7.13
N GLN A 181 -12.81 -14.67 7.26
CA GLN A 181 -11.41 -14.35 7.66
C GLN A 181 -10.19 -15.18 7.17
N THR A 182 -10.30 -16.11 6.21
CA THR A 182 -9.15 -16.94 5.79
C THR A 182 -8.69 -16.61 4.39
N ILE A 183 -7.46 -16.09 4.25
CA ILE A 183 -6.76 -15.91 2.97
C ILE A 183 -6.19 -17.26 2.52
N PRO A 184 -6.60 -17.81 1.36
CA PRO A 184 -5.99 -19.00 0.79
C PRO A 184 -4.53 -18.77 0.37
N PRO A 185 -3.70 -19.83 0.36
CA PRO A 185 -2.34 -19.77 -0.18
C PRO A 185 -2.31 -19.27 -1.63
N GLY A 186 -1.43 -18.31 -1.93
CA GLY A 186 -1.21 -17.80 -3.29
C GLY A 186 -1.91 -16.48 -3.64
N MET A 187 -2.60 -15.83 -2.70
CA MET A 187 -3.13 -14.48 -2.91
C MET A 187 -2.02 -13.43 -2.98
N VAL A 188 -2.20 -12.47 -3.88
CA VAL A 188 -1.51 -11.17 -3.90
C VAL A 188 -2.05 -10.33 -2.74
N ALA A 189 -1.24 -9.43 -2.19
CA ALA A 189 -1.64 -8.50 -1.15
C ALA A 189 -2.90 -7.76 -1.59
N GLY A 190 -4.02 -8.14 -0.98
CA GLY A 190 -5.35 -7.60 -1.15
C GLY A 190 -6.11 -7.99 -2.42
N VAL A 191 -5.93 -9.25 -2.85
CA VAL A 191 -6.86 -9.93 -3.75
C VAL A 191 -7.79 -10.79 -2.91
N THR A 192 -9.09 -10.64 -3.13
CA THR A 192 -10.14 -11.55 -2.69
C THR A 192 -10.30 -12.67 -3.73
N VAL A 193 -10.35 -13.93 -3.30
CA VAL A 193 -10.77 -15.03 -4.15
C VAL A 193 -12.29 -15.04 -4.04
N TYR A 194 -12.96 -14.57 -5.07
CA TYR A 194 -14.37 -14.84 -5.25
C TYR A 194 -14.50 -16.34 -5.58
N GLN A 195 -14.91 -17.17 -4.62
CA GLN A 195 -15.47 -18.48 -4.93
C GLN A 195 -16.99 -18.29 -5.07
N PRO A 196 -17.55 -18.24 -6.28
CA PRO A 196 -18.99 -18.44 -6.42
C PRO A 196 -19.27 -19.85 -5.90
N ASP A 197 -20.28 -19.98 -5.03
CA ASP A 197 -20.72 -21.22 -4.39
C ASP A 197 -20.45 -22.47 -5.24
N THR A 198 -19.35 -23.18 -4.95
CA THR A 198 -19.07 -24.52 -5.48
C THR A 198 -19.20 -25.58 -4.38
N LEU A 199 -19.98 -25.30 -3.34
CA LEU A 199 -20.36 -26.26 -2.28
C LEU A 199 -21.88 -26.37 -2.08
N MET A 200 -22.62 -26.42 -3.18
CA MET A 200 -23.88 -27.18 -3.21
C MET A 200 -23.77 -28.27 -4.27
N GLY A 201 -23.12 -29.37 -3.88
CA GLY A 201 -23.00 -30.62 -4.61
C GLY A 201 -22.61 -31.72 -3.64
#